data_AF-R7UB98-F1
#
_entry.id   AF-R7UB98-F1
#
_cell.length_a   1.000
_cell.length_b   1.000
_cell.length_c   1.000
_cell.angle_alpha   90.00
_cell.angle_beta   90.00
_cell.angle_gamma   90.00
#
_symmetry.space_group_name_H-M   'P 1'
#
loop_
_entity.id
_entity.type
_entity.pdbx_description
1 polymer ?
#
loop_
_entity_poly.entity_id
_entity_poly.type
_entity_poly.pdbx_seq_one_letter_code
_entity_poly.pdbx_strand_id
1 'polypeptide(L)'
;MLGDDVAKSLFRDIEVLHQFHGEYLLPQLQDRLKNWEKFKVIGDIMKKFTPFLKLYTEYVKNFEKAASLVDTWEEKSSKFASFLKEIQMSPTYGRLKIQAHMLEPVQRVPRYELLLRDYLKRLDDDSPDKVDAQSTEAMELVSAAASHFESMMLRESRIGELVRIQRQLGGIVSLVSATRRLCKQGKISSINARSGKRNERIAFLFSDILLLCSEQTLPSMKYKVKHNMDLADTQVADGSNLDHPDTFYIKTTDKVVELGFSSPQEKTEWEKAILTQMRESTKNKLIRSGKIRLTNEEVEEKLDLIYLLVYFIDRCLGFLVICGKCSQHTVVLPYDPAKPMRVCDECFVLLNDDTGRTSPLPVSPNTRVDSPSLMGRKNTRGTCLISGFLLYSSDAGRNFKKRWFAMHDSAVLYSFKAPQDIIPWTSMHLEGYNLQLVDTGKTVVIRLIGMGKSYQLKAESKDNINRWYVMMAGEEVTSEEDSGTS
;
A
#
# COMPACT_ATOMS: atom_id res chain seq x y z
N MET A 1 1.06 25.31 26.42
CA MET A 1 0.72 24.06 25.69
C MET A 1 0.10 24.38 24.35
N LEU A 2 -0.81 25.35 24.27
CA LEU A 2 -1.07 26.17 23.08
C LEU A 2 -1.24 27.62 23.59
N GLY A 3 -1.02 28.63 22.77
CA GLY A 3 -1.47 29.99 23.11
C GLY A 3 -2.99 30.09 23.00
N ASP A 4 -3.64 30.91 23.82
CA ASP A 4 -5.11 31.04 23.85
C ASP A 4 -5.71 31.35 22.48
N ASP A 5 -5.03 32.14 21.65
CA ASP A 5 -5.48 32.48 20.30
C ASP A 5 -5.46 31.26 19.36
N VAL A 6 -4.50 30.36 19.55
CA VAL A 6 -4.37 29.13 18.76
C VAL A 6 -5.44 28.13 19.19
N ALA A 7 -5.66 27.97 20.49
CA ALA A 7 -6.73 27.12 21.03
C ALA A 7 -8.11 27.61 20.57
N LYS A 8 -8.37 28.92 20.65
CA LYS A 8 -9.59 29.53 20.11
C LYS A 8 -9.71 29.28 18.61
N SER A 9 -8.64 29.40 17.83
CA SER A 9 -8.71 29.12 16.39
C SER A 9 -8.95 27.64 16.06
N LEU A 10 -8.53 26.70 16.92
CA LEU A 10 -8.74 25.27 16.73
C LEU A 10 -10.17 24.83 17.08
N PHE A 11 -10.76 25.40 18.13
CA PHE A 11 -12.01 24.92 18.72
C PHE A 11 -13.19 25.90 18.62
N ARG A 12 -13.02 27.07 17.96
CA ARG A 12 -14.07 28.11 17.85
C ARG A 12 -15.46 27.56 17.53
N ASP A 13 -15.54 26.73 16.50
CA ASP A 13 -16.83 26.32 15.96
C ASP A 13 -17.37 25.05 16.64
N ILE A 14 -16.53 24.28 17.35
CA ILE A 14 -16.98 23.04 18.01
C ILE A 14 -17.78 23.33 19.28
N GLU A 15 -17.43 24.38 20.03
CA GLU A 15 -18.15 24.75 21.26
C GLU A 15 -19.60 25.11 20.96
N VAL A 16 -19.82 25.91 19.90
CA VAL A 16 -21.16 26.31 19.45
C VAL A 16 -21.98 25.10 19.03
N LEU A 17 -21.38 24.17 18.26
CA LEU A 17 -22.05 22.93 17.86
C LEU A 17 -22.37 22.04 19.07
N HIS A 18 -21.42 21.89 20.00
CA HIS A 18 -21.60 21.08 21.20
C HIS A 18 -22.75 21.63 22.06
N GLN A 19 -22.79 22.95 22.28
CA GLN A 19 -23.85 23.61 23.03
C GLN A 19 -25.21 23.40 22.34
N PHE A 20 -25.27 23.61 21.02
CA PHE A 20 -26.48 23.37 20.24
C PHE A 20 -27.02 21.94 20.42
N HIS A 21 -26.15 20.92 20.27
CA HIS A 21 -26.57 19.52 20.43
C HIS A 21 -26.93 19.16 21.86
N GLY A 22 -26.12 19.59 22.82
CA GLY A 22 -26.26 19.19 24.23
C GLY A 22 -27.42 19.88 24.94
N GLU A 23 -27.62 21.17 24.70
CA GLU A 23 -28.61 21.98 25.43
C GLU A 23 -29.95 22.09 24.73
N TYR A 24 -29.99 21.93 23.39
CA TYR A 24 -31.21 22.19 22.62
C TYR A 24 -31.75 20.98 21.88
N LEU A 25 -30.96 20.34 21.01
CA LEU A 25 -31.46 19.27 20.15
C LEU A 25 -31.69 17.97 20.92
N LEU A 26 -30.67 17.48 21.63
CA LEU A 26 -30.73 16.19 22.33
C LEU A 26 -31.83 16.16 23.41
N PRO A 27 -31.99 17.18 24.27
CA PRO A 27 -33.05 17.18 25.29
C PRO A 27 -34.46 17.10 24.68
N GLN A 28 -34.72 17.80 23.56
CA GLN A 28 -36.02 17.75 22.89
C GLN A 28 -36.29 16.38 22.27
N LEU A 29 -35.28 15.76 21.65
CA LEU A 29 -35.41 14.38 21.13
C LEU A 29 -35.62 13.36 22.26
N GLN A 30 -34.93 13.51 23.38
CA GLN A 30 -35.10 12.63 24.55
C GLN A 30 -36.48 12.78 25.19
N ASP A 31 -36.98 14.00 25.33
CA ASP A 31 -38.33 14.25 25.85
C ASP A 31 -39.41 13.70 24.92
N ARG A 32 -39.22 13.85 23.60
CA ARG A 32 -40.08 13.25 22.58
C ARG A 32 -40.13 11.72 22.69
N LEU A 33 -38.97 11.08 22.87
CA LEU A 33 -38.89 9.63 23.05
C LEU A 33 -39.56 9.16 24.34
N LYS A 34 -39.43 9.91 25.44
CA LYS A 34 -40.12 9.59 26.71
C LYS A 34 -41.64 9.70 26.60
N ASN A 35 -42.13 10.64 25.79
CA ASN A 35 -43.56 10.91 25.61
C ASN A 35 -44.09 10.45 24.24
N TRP A 36 -43.45 9.42 23.64
CA TRP A 36 -43.70 9.01 22.26
C TRP A 36 -45.17 8.68 21.98
N GLU A 37 -45.84 7.97 22.90
CA GLU A 37 -47.24 7.59 22.72
C GLU A 37 -48.19 8.78 22.60
N LYS A 38 -47.81 9.93 23.16
CA LYS A 38 -48.60 11.18 23.08
C LYS A 38 -48.20 12.03 21.87
N PHE A 39 -46.95 11.97 21.45
CA PHE A 39 -46.39 12.81 20.40
C PHE A 39 -45.58 11.94 19.43
N LYS A 40 -46.26 11.31 18.45
CA LYS A 40 -45.67 10.41 17.45
C LYS A 40 -45.11 11.17 16.24
N VAL A 41 -44.37 12.23 16.51
CA VAL A 41 -43.81 13.13 15.49
C VAL A 41 -42.32 13.38 15.81
N ILE A 42 -41.51 13.72 14.83
CA ILE A 42 -40.09 14.12 14.98
C ILE A 42 -39.77 15.27 14.01
N GLY A 43 -40.51 15.38 12.90
CA GLY A 43 -40.32 16.38 11.87
C GLY A 43 -40.40 17.81 12.40
N ASP A 44 -41.30 18.09 13.35
CA ASP A 44 -41.43 19.39 14.01
C ASP A 44 -40.14 19.84 14.73
N ILE A 45 -39.50 18.92 15.47
CA ILE A 45 -38.22 19.18 16.14
C ILE A 45 -37.14 19.44 15.10
N MET A 46 -37.05 18.60 14.06
CA MET A 46 -36.03 18.74 13.02
C MET A 46 -36.20 20.05 12.25
N LYS A 47 -37.44 20.39 11.87
CA LYS A 47 -37.81 21.66 11.21
C LYS A 47 -37.45 22.87 12.05
N LYS A 48 -37.78 22.85 13.35
CA LYS A 48 -37.42 23.91 14.30
C LYS A 48 -35.92 24.17 14.32
N PHE A 49 -35.11 23.12 14.17
CA PHE A 49 -33.67 23.19 14.25
C PHE A 49 -32.94 23.31 12.90
N THR A 50 -33.65 23.21 11.79
CA THR A 50 -33.12 23.43 10.44
C THR A 50 -32.29 24.72 10.30
N PRO A 51 -32.72 25.90 10.81
CA PRO A 51 -31.93 27.13 10.66
C PRO A 51 -30.53 27.04 11.29
N PHE A 52 -30.38 26.24 12.35
CA PHE A 52 -29.12 26.04 13.06
C PHE A 52 -28.15 25.14 12.29
N LEU A 53 -28.59 24.42 11.27
CA LEU A 53 -27.70 23.66 10.40
C LEU A 53 -26.73 24.55 9.63
N LYS A 54 -27.04 25.86 9.48
CA LYS A 54 -26.11 26.86 8.94
C LYS A 54 -24.83 27.01 9.78
N LEU A 55 -24.86 26.66 11.07
CA LEU A 55 -23.67 26.65 11.94
C LEU A 55 -22.61 25.66 11.46
N TYR A 56 -23.03 24.55 10.85
CA TYR A 56 -22.09 23.58 10.28
C TYR A 56 -21.36 24.13 9.06
N THR A 57 -21.97 25.07 8.32
CA THR A 57 -21.32 25.69 7.16
C THR A 57 -20.04 26.39 7.56
N GLU A 58 -20.05 27.09 8.69
CA GLU A 58 -18.87 27.79 9.22
C GLU A 58 -17.83 26.79 9.77
N TYR A 59 -18.28 25.78 10.52
CA TYR A 59 -17.40 24.72 11.03
C TYR A 59 -16.62 24.04 9.90
N VAL A 60 -17.30 23.64 8.82
CA VAL A 60 -16.64 22.94 7.71
C VAL A 60 -15.74 23.87 6.91
N LYS A 61 -16.09 25.15 6.74
CA LYS A 61 -15.19 26.14 6.13
C LYS A 61 -13.87 26.25 6.90
N ASN A 62 -13.93 26.18 8.23
CA ASN A 62 -12.76 26.31 9.09
C ASN A 62 -12.04 24.99 9.39
N PHE A 63 -12.66 23.83 9.10
CA PHE A 63 -12.13 22.51 9.41
C PHE A 63 -10.71 22.28 8.86
N GLU A 64 -10.46 22.62 7.59
CA GLU A 64 -9.15 22.37 6.97
C GLU A 64 -8.04 23.22 7.60
N LYS A 65 -8.35 24.49 7.87
CA LYS A 65 -7.45 25.39 8.58
C LYS A 65 -7.15 24.87 9.98
N ALA A 66 -8.17 24.40 10.71
CA ALA A 66 -8.01 23.83 12.04
C ALA A 66 -7.20 22.52 12.01
N ALA A 67 -7.49 21.61 11.07
CA ALA A 67 -6.77 20.34 10.92
C ALA A 67 -5.29 20.57 10.55
N SER A 68 -5.01 21.48 9.61
CA SER A 68 -3.64 21.83 9.22
C SER A 68 -2.86 22.52 10.36
N LEU A 69 -3.57 23.29 11.19
CA LEU A 69 -2.99 23.92 12.37
C LEU A 69 -2.62 22.86 13.42
N VAL A 70 -3.40 21.79 13.59
CA VAL A 70 -3.00 20.65 14.42
C VAL A 70 -1.70 20.04 13.90
N ASP A 71 -1.62 19.72 12.61
CA ASP A 71 -0.40 19.13 12.00
C ASP A 71 0.82 20.03 12.24
N THR A 72 0.66 21.34 11.99
CA THR A 72 1.72 22.35 12.20
C THR A 72 2.20 22.40 13.65
N TRP A 73 1.30 22.29 14.62
CA TRP A 73 1.66 22.36 16.04
C TRP A 73 2.17 21.03 16.60
N GLU A 74 1.74 19.90 16.04
CA GLU A 74 2.35 18.59 16.32
C GLU A 74 3.83 18.58 15.91
N GLU A 75 4.17 19.19 14.77
CA GLU A 75 5.55 19.33 14.31
C GLU A 75 6.34 20.34 15.15
N LYS A 76 5.76 21.52 15.41
CA LYS A 76 6.45 22.61 16.12
C LYS A 76 6.64 22.39 17.61
N SER A 77 5.79 21.58 18.25
CA SER A 77 5.77 21.45 19.71
C SER A 77 5.72 19.99 20.15
N SER A 78 6.86 19.46 20.58
CA SER A 78 6.98 18.12 21.17
C SER A 78 6.05 17.91 22.37
N LYS A 79 5.80 18.96 23.17
CA LYS A 79 4.87 18.94 24.31
C LYS A 79 3.41 18.76 23.86
N PHE A 80 3.01 19.43 22.76
CA PHE A 80 1.66 19.27 22.20
C PHE A 80 1.49 17.90 21.54
N ALA A 81 2.48 17.44 20.77
CA ALA A 81 2.48 16.11 20.16
C ALA A 81 2.38 15.00 21.21
N SER A 82 3.12 15.11 22.32
CA SER A 82 3.05 14.14 23.42
C SER A 82 1.68 14.10 24.08
N PHE A 83 1.07 15.27 24.31
CA PHE A 83 -0.28 15.39 24.85
C PHE A 83 -1.35 14.77 23.95
N LEU A 84 -1.32 15.03 22.64
CA LEU A 84 -2.24 14.39 21.69
C LEU A 84 -2.05 12.88 21.63
N LYS A 85 -0.80 12.40 21.71
CA LYS A 85 -0.49 10.97 21.76
C LYS A 85 -1.04 10.32 23.04
N GLU A 86 -0.96 10.98 24.18
CA GLU A 86 -1.54 10.50 25.44
C GLU A 86 -3.06 10.35 25.35
N ILE A 87 -3.74 11.38 24.83
CA ILE A 87 -5.20 11.33 24.59
C ILE A 87 -5.53 10.21 23.62
N GLN A 88 -4.80 10.08 22.51
CA GLN A 88 -5.01 9.01 21.54
C GLN A 88 -4.81 7.62 22.14
N MET A 89 -3.89 7.43 23.09
CA MET A 89 -3.67 6.12 23.71
C MET A 89 -4.79 5.71 24.68
N SER A 90 -5.64 6.65 25.11
CA SER A 90 -6.77 6.37 25.99
C SER A 90 -7.84 5.53 25.26
N PRO A 91 -8.30 4.41 25.86
CA PRO A 91 -9.37 3.58 25.30
C PRO A 91 -10.68 4.33 25.05
N THR A 92 -10.95 5.38 25.84
CA THR A 92 -12.17 6.19 25.78
C THR A 92 -12.37 6.87 24.42
N TYR A 93 -11.29 7.20 23.72
CA TYR A 93 -11.32 7.94 22.45
C TYR A 93 -11.08 7.04 21.23
N GLY A 94 -11.27 5.72 21.37
CA GLY A 94 -11.22 4.78 20.24
C GLY A 94 -9.86 4.65 19.56
N ARG A 95 -8.79 5.17 20.19
CA ARG A 95 -7.43 5.23 19.64
C ARG A 95 -7.28 5.99 18.33
N LEU A 96 -8.18 6.94 18.10
CA LEU A 96 -8.18 7.79 16.90
C LEU A 96 -7.35 9.06 17.12
N LYS A 97 -6.84 9.63 16.03
CA LYS A 97 -6.23 10.96 16.04
C LYS A 97 -7.31 12.03 16.25
N ILE A 98 -6.95 13.18 16.80
CA ILE A 98 -7.88 14.30 17.03
C ILE A 98 -8.59 14.75 15.75
N GLN A 99 -7.90 14.75 14.60
CA GLN A 99 -8.46 15.10 13.30
C GLN A 99 -9.61 14.15 12.89
N ALA A 100 -9.62 12.91 13.38
CA ALA A 100 -10.72 11.98 13.15
C ALA A 100 -11.98 12.37 13.92
N HIS A 101 -11.84 12.83 15.17
CA HIS A 101 -12.96 13.34 15.95
C HIS A 101 -13.47 14.68 15.41
N MET A 102 -12.57 15.54 14.92
CA MET A 102 -12.93 16.78 14.22
C MET A 102 -13.76 16.52 12.94
N LEU A 103 -13.73 15.31 12.39
CA LEU A 103 -14.54 14.93 11.23
C LEU A 103 -15.97 14.54 11.61
N GLU A 104 -16.25 14.14 12.85
CA GLU A 104 -17.57 13.67 13.28
C GLU A 104 -18.70 14.69 13.06
N PRO A 105 -18.52 16.00 13.35
CA PRO A 105 -19.53 17.01 13.04
C PRO A 105 -19.80 17.13 11.54
N VAL A 106 -18.75 16.98 10.71
CA VAL A 106 -18.85 17.02 9.25
C VAL A 106 -19.71 15.84 8.75
N GLN A 107 -19.56 14.66 9.35
CA GLN A 107 -20.32 13.47 9.00
C GLN A 107 -21.77 13.48 9.54
N ARG A 108 -22.05 14.33 10.52
CA ARG A 108 -23.35 14.34 11.19
C ARG A 108 -24.48 14.85 10.30
N VAL A 109 -24.23 15.87 9.49
CA VAL A 109 -25.25 16.46 8.60
C VAL A 109 -25.71 15.48 7.51
N PRO A 110 -24.81 14.81 6.75
CA PRO A 110 -25.23 13.77 5.81
C PRO A 110 -26.00 12.63 6.47
N ARG A 111 -25.67 12.28 7.72
CA ARG A 111 -26.38 11.24 8.46
C ARG A 111 -27.82 11.66 8.80
N TYR A 112 -28.06 12.92 9.13
CA TYR A 112 -29.42 13.44 9.31
C TYR A 112 -30.23 13.35 8.02
N GLU A 113 -29.62 13.64 6.87
CA GLU A 113 -30.28 13.48 5.57
C GLU A 113 -30.73 12.03 5.34
N LEU A 114 -29.83 11.07 5.53
CA LEU A 114 -30.13 9.64 5.32
C LEU A 114 -31.25 9.17 6.25
N LEU A 115 -31.17 9.55 7.54
CA LEU A 115 -32.18 9.19 8.53
C LEU A 115 -33.54 9.81 8.21
N LEU A 116 -33.59 11.08 7.80
CA LEU A 116 -34.84 11.76 7.43
C LEU A 116 -35.44 11.17 6.15
N ARG A 117 -34.63 10.87 5.13
CA ARG A 117 -35.10 10.18 3.91
C ARG A 117 -35.70 8.81 4.24
N ASP A 118 -35.04 8.04 5.10
CA ASP A 118 -35.53 6.72 5.48
C ASP A 118 -36.72 6.77 6.43
N TYR A 119 -36.84 7.84 7.23
CA TYR A 119 -38.01 8.11 8.05
C TYR A 119 -39.22 8.43 7.18
N LEU A 120 -39.06 9.33 6.21
CA LEU A 120 -40.11 9.71 5.26
C LEU A 120 -40.65 8.53 4.44
N LYS A 121 -39.79 7.60 4.04
CA LYS A 121 -40.21 6.38 3.32
C LYS A 121 -41.08 5.44 4.16
N ARG A 122 -41.01 5.54 5.48
CA ARG A 122 -41.70 4.65 6.43
C ARG A 122 -42.89 5.30 7.11
N LEU A 123 -43.14 6.58 6.86
CA LEU A 123 -44.33 7.27 7.32
C LEU A 123 -45.52 6.91 6.43
N ASP A 124 -46.67 6.69 7.06
CA ASP A 124 -47.95 6.55 6.36
C ASP A 124 -48.29 7.85 5.61
N ASP A 125 -49.03 7.72 4.51
CA ASP A 125 -49.35 8.86 3.65
C ASP A 125 -50.15 9.96 4.36
N ASP A 126 -50.98 9.59 5.33
CA ASP A 126 -51.81 10.49 6.13
C ASP A 126 -51.12 10.96 7.43
N SER A 127 -49.83 10.65 7.62
CA SER A 127 -49.11 11.04 8.84
C SER A 127 -49.01 12.56 8.97
N PRO A 128 -49.40 13.15 10.12
CA PRO A 128 -49.25 14.58 10.35
C PRO A 128 -47.78 15.02 10.35
N ASP A 129 -46.85 14.09 10.63
CA ASP A 129 -45.42 14.36 10.62
C ASP A 129 -44.82 14.41 9.21
N LYS A 130 -45.55 13.92 8.21
CA LYS A 130 -45.06 13.88 6.84
C LYS A 130 -44.83 15.29 6.30
N VAL A 131 -45.69 16.26 6.62
CA VAL A 131 -45.54 17.66 6.19
C VAL A 131 -44.31 18.33 6.81
N ASP A 132 -44.09 18.14 8.11
CA ASP A 132 -42.95 18.75 8.80
C ASP A 132 -41.63 18.01 8.49
N ALA A 133 -41.66 16.68 8.34
CA ALA A 133 -40.51 15.89 7.93
C ALA A 133 -40.17 16.07 6.43
N GLN A 134 -41.17 16.33 5.57
CA GLN A 134 -40.99 16.68 4.15
C GLN A 134 -40.69 18.16 3.95
N SER A 135 -40.75 18.99 5.01
CA SER A 135 -40.54 20.43 4.90
C SER A 135 -39.32 20.69 4.01
N THR A 136 -39.60 21.24 2.84
CA THR A 136 -38.64 21.39 1.75
C THR A 136 -37.45 22.22 2.21
N GLU A 137 -37.62 23.15 3.15
CA GLU A 137 -36.54 23.91 3.78
C GLU A 137 -35.56 23.04 4.58
N ALA A 138 -36.03 22.04 5.34
CA ALA A 138 -35.15 21.13 6.07
C ALA A 138 -34.34 20.26 5.11
N MET A 139 -35.00 19.74 4.08
CA MET A 139 -34.36 18.87 3.10
C MET A 139 -33.50 19.64 2.10
N GLU A 140 -33.86 20.87 1.73
CA GLU A 140 -33.08 21.78 0.87
C GLU A 140 -31.94 22.45 1.63
N LEU A 141 -32.08 22.83 2.91
CA LEU A 141 -30.93 23.31 3.69
C LEU A 141 -29.98 22.18 4.03
N VAL A 142 -30.48 20.97 4.35
CA VAL A 142 -29.63 19.78 4.51
C VAL A 142 -28.99 19.38 3.18
N SER A 143 -29.71 19.42 2.06
CA SER A 143 -29.19 19.07 0.73
C SER A 143 -28.32 20.17 0.12
N ALA A 144 -28.55 21.45 0.40
CA ALA A 144 -27.73 22.57 -0.04
C ALA A 144 -26.51 22.72 0.85
N ALA A 145 -26.64 22.49 2.17
CA ALA A 145 -25.48 22.34 3.04
C ALA A 145 -24.70 21.08 2.64
N ALA A 146 -25.32 19.92 2.40
CA ALA A 146 -24.66 18.72 1.89
C ALA A 146 -24.04 18.92 0.51
N SER A 147 -24.67 19.63 -0.42
CA SER A 147 -24.13 19.93 -1.75
C SER A 147 -23.02 20.99 -1.71
N HIS A 148 -23.10 21.96 -0.81
CA HIS A 148 -22.04 22.93 -0.53
C HIS A 148 -20.88 22.27 0.24
N PHE A 149 -21.15 21.34 1.15
CA PHE A 149 -20.16 20.50 1.84
C PHE A 149 -19.50 19.54 0.87
N GLU A 150 -20.27 18.93 -0.03
CA GLU A 150 -19.77 18.13 -1.12
C GLU A 150 -18.91 18.99 -2.03
N SER A 151 -19.35 20.16 -2.50
CA SER A 151 -18.55 20.98 -3.41
C SER A 151 -17.26 21.52 -2.76
N MET A 152 -17.30 21.86 -1.46
CA MET A 152 -16.15 22.32 -0.68
C MET A 152 -15.19 21.17 -0.33
N MET A 153 -15.70 19.98 0.01
CA MET A 153 -14.86 18.78 0.20
C MET A 153 -14.28 18.29 -1.14
N LEU A 154 -15.10 18.23 -2.19
CA LEU A 154 -14.77 17.65 -3.51
C LEU A 154 -13.80 18.49 -4.33
N ARG A 155 -13.69 19.80 -4.08
CA ARG A 155 -12.81 20.66 -4.89
C ARG A 155 -11.36 20.71 -4.41
N GLU A 156 -11.06 20.63 -3.12
CA GLU A 156 -9.68 20.89 -2.65
C GLU A 156 -9.20 20.03 -1.46
N SER A 157 -10.03 19.14 -0.87
CA SER A 157 -9.64 18.37 0.32
C SER A 157 -9.22 16.92 0.03
N ARG A 158 -8.14 16.45 0.69
CA ARG A 158 -7.70 15.03 0.71
C ARG A 158 -8.83 14.06 1.00
N ILE A 159 -9.77 14.44 1.87
CA ILE A 159 -10.92 13.60 2.26
C ILE A 159 -11.98 13.58 1.15
N GLY A 160 -12.20 14.70 0.44
CA GLY A 160 -13.17 14.75 -0.65
C GLY A 160 -12.80 13.85 -1.83
N GLU A 161 -11.49 13.70 -2.10
CA GLU A 161 -11.02 12.73 -3.08
C GLU A 161 -11.39 11.29 -2.69
N LEU A 162 -11.26 10.92 -1.41
CA LEU A 162 -11.69 9.60 -0.91
C LEU A 162 -13.20 9.40 -1.05
N VAL A 163 -14.00 10.41 -0.71
CA VAL A 163 -15.47 10.37 -0.82
C VAL A 163 -15.89 10.18 -2.28
N ARG A 164 -15.25 10.92 -3.20
CA ARG A 164 -15.50 10.79 -4.65
C ARG A 164 -15.20 9.37 -5.13
N ILE A 165 -14.06 8.81 -4.77
CA ILE A 165 -13.69 7.44 -5.16
C ILE A 165 -14.65 6.43 -4.52
N GLN A 166 -15.01 6.60 -3.24
CA GLN A 166 -15.94 5.70 -2.54
C GLN A 166 -17.31 5.62 -3.23
N ARG A 167 -17.84 6.76 -3.72
CA ARG A 167 -19.08 6.79 -4.51
C ARG A 167 -18.93 6.00 -5.81
N GLN A 168 -17.84 6.21 -6.53
CA GLN A 168 -17.55 5.49 -7.78
C GLN A 168 -17.38 3.98 -7.58
N LEU A 169 -17.01 3.54 -6.36
CA LEU A 169 -16.91 2.13 -5.96
C LEU A 169 -18.22 1.57 -5.38
N GLY A 170 -19.23 2.41 -5.18
CA GLY A 170 -20.51 1.97 -4.64
C GLY A 170 -20.62 1.75 -3.15
N GLY A 171 -19.66 2.25 -2.36
CA GLY A 171 -19.70 2.14 -0.91
C GLY A 171 -19.40 0.75 -0.34
N ILE A 172 -18.98 -0.23 -1.16
CA ILE A 172 -18.60 -1.58 -0.71
C ILE A 172 -17.35 -1.54 0.19
N VAL A 173 -16.45 -0.58 -0.06
CA VAL A 173 -15.23 -0.37 0.74
C VAL A 173 -15.33 0.99 1.43
N SER A 174 -15.19 1.00 2.76
CA SER A 174 -15.09 2.24 3.54
C SER A 174 -13.72 2.86 3.33
N LEU A 175 -13.67 3.89 2.48
CA LEU A 175 -12.45 4.66 2.20
C LEU A 175 -12.28 5.84 3.14
N VAL A 176 -13.38 6.46 3.59
CA VAL A 176 -13.32 7.66 4.42
C VAL A 176 -12.67 7.35 5.76
N SER A 177 -11.43 7.81 5.90
CA SER A 177 -10.63 7.74 7.11
C SER A 177 -9.86 9.05 7.23
N ALA A 178 -9.78 9.62 8.43
CA ALA A 178 -9.11 10.89 8.66
C ALA A 178 -7.59 10.86 8.40
N THR A 179 -7.00 9.67 8.35
CA THR A 179 -5.56 9.48 8.07
C THR A 179 -5.28 8.92 6.68
N ARG A 180 -6.32 8.51 5.94
CA ARG A 180 -6.14 7.94 4.60
C ARG A 180 -5.97 9.08 3.60
N ARG A 181 -5.08 8.88 2.63
CA ARG A 181 -4.88 9.80 1.50
C ARG A 181 -4.67 8.99 0.23
N LEU A 182 -5.11 9.51 -0.91
CA LEU A 182 -4.71 8.94 -2.20
C LEU A 182 -3.26 9.34 -2.48
N CYS A 183 -2.43 8.38 -2.85
CA CYS A 183 -1.00 8.58 -3.11
C CYS A 183 -0.69 8.48 -4.60
N LYS A 184 -1.32 7.54 -5.31
CA LYS A 184 -1.19 7.40 -6.77
C LYS A 184 -2.42 6.72 -7.35
N GLN A 185 -2.79 7.13 -8.56
CA GLN A 185 -3.84 6.50 -9.35
C GLN A 185 -3.34 6.28 -10.78
N GLY A 186 -3.74 5.17 -11.40
CA GLY A 186 -3.48 4.97 -12.83
C GLY A 186 -3.90 3.60 -13.34
N LYS A 187 -3.68 3.39 -14.63
CA LYS A 187 -3.98 2.14 -15.32
C LYS A 187 -2.83 1.17 -15.13
N ILE A 188 -3.15 -0.06 -14.74
CA ILE A 188 -2.19 -1.16 -14.68
C ILE A 188 -2.84 -2.43 -15.20
N SER A 189 -2.07 -3.49 -15.42
CA SER A 189 -2.63 -4.80 -15.78
C SER A 189 -2.43 -5.81 -14.65
N SER A 190 -3.50 -6.50 -14.24
CA SER A 190 -3.38 -7.69 -13.39
C SER A 190 -3.27 -8.93 -14.29
N ILE A 191 -2.24 -9.75 -14.08
CA ILE A 191 -2.00 -10.96 -14.87
C ILE A 191 -2.58 -12.16 -14.13
N ASN A 192 -3.42 -12.93 -14.81
CA ASN A 192 -3.98 -14.15 -14.23
C ASN A 192 -2.89 -15.23 -14.13
N ALA A 193 -2.65 -15.74 -12.92
CA ALA A 193 -1.59 -16.73 -12.67
C ALA A 193 -1.73 -18.02 -13.52
N ARG A 194 -2.96 -18.44 -13.83
CA ARG A 194 -3.22 -19.68 -14.58
C ARG A 194 -3.21 -19.48 -16.10
N SER A 195 -3.84 -18.41 -16.58
CA SER A 195 -4.02 -18.19 -18.02
C SER A 195 -3.00 -17.24 -18.66
N GLY A 196 -2.19 -16.54 -17.86
CA GLY A 196 -1.30 -15.47 -18.35
C GLY A 196 -2.04 -14.26 -18.94
N LYS A 197 -3.39 -14.25 -18.90
CA LYS A 197 -4.18 -13.18 -19.51
C LYS A 197 -3.99 -11.88 -18.72
N ARG A 198 -3.55 -10.83 -19.42
CA ARG A 198 -3.56 -9.45 -18.92
C ARG A 198 -4.99 -8.95 -18.85
N ASN A 199 -5.38 -8.47 -17.68
CA ASN A 199 -6.65 -7.78 -17.50
C ASN A 199 -6.37 -6.35 -17.09
N GLU A 200 -6.92 -5.39 -17.84
CA GLU A 200 -6.80 -3.97 -17.50
C GLU A 200 -7.51 -3.68 -16.17
N ARG A 201 -6.85 -2.87 -15.33
CA ARG A 201 -7.31 -2.45 -14.02
C ARG A 201 -7.01 -0.96 -13.82
N ILE A 202 -7.86 -0.32 -13.03
CA ILE A 202 -7.53 0.96 -12.41
C ILE A 202 -7.02 0.67 -11.01
N ALA A 203 -5.79 1.11 -10.73
CA ALA A 203 -5.19 1.03 -9.41
C ALA A 203 -5.39 2.34 -8.65
N PHE A 204 -5.80 2.22 -7.39
CA PHE A 204 -5.82 3.31 -6.42
C PHE A 204 -4.90 2.92 -5.26
N LEU A 205 -3.74 3.56 -5.18
CA LEU A 205 -2.83 3.44 -4.06
C LEU A 205 -3.16 4.51 -3.04
N PHE A 206 -3.58 4.09 -1.87
CA PHE A 206 -3.76 4.95 -0.69
C PHE A 206 -2.59 4.77 0.27
N SER A 207 -2.56 5.56 1.34
CA SER A 207 -1.48 5.51 2.34
C SER A 207 -1.40 4.20 3.13
N ASP A 208 -2.47 3.42 3.16
CA ASP A 208 -2.58 2.18 3.94
C ASP A 208 -3.11 0.99 3.14
N ILE A 209 -3.77 1.22 1.99
CA ILE A 209 -4.36 0.16 1.17
C ILE A 209 -4.09 0.36 -0.33
N LEU A 210 -4.04 -0.74 -1.08
CA LEU A 210 -4.01 -0.75 -2.54
C LEU A 210 -5.27 -1.43 -3.09
N LEU A 211 -6.03 -0.69 -3.90
CA LEU A 211 -7.22 -1.21 -4.58
C LEU A 211 -6.94 -1.43 -6.07
N LEU A 212 -7.35 -2.59 -6.58
CA LEU A 212 -7.38 -2.89 -8.00
C LEU A 212 -8.81 -3.06 -8.46
N CYS A 213 -9.24 -2.24 -9.42
CA CYS A 213 -10.62 -2.16 -9.86
C CYS A 213 -10.77 -2.48 -11.34
N SER A 214 -11.91 -3.06 -11.73
CA SER A 214 -12.35 -3.09 -13.12
C SER A 214 -13.34 -1.96 -13.39
N GLU A 215 -13.26 -1.33 -14.55
CA GLU A 215 -14.23 -0.31 -14.98
C GLU A 215 -15.56 -0.97 -15.36
N GLN A 216 -16.67 -0.30 -15.02
CA GLN A 216 -18.04 -0.72 -15.32
C GLN A 216 -18.75 0.38 -16.12
N THR A 217 -19.79 -0.01 -16.85
CA THR A 217 -20.58 0.91 -17.69
C THR A 217 -21.58 1.76 -16.90
N LEU A 218 -21.80 1.48 -15.61
CA LEU A 218 -22.78 2.18 -14.77
C LEU A 218 -22.22 3.51 -14.26
N PRO A 219 -22.87 4.66 -14.52
CA PRO A 219 -22.38 5.99 -14.11
C PRO A 219 -22.24 6.17 -12.60
N SER A 220 -23.14 5.58 -11.81
CA SER A 220 -23.14 5.64 -10.34
C SER A 220 -22.14 4.67 -9.68
N MET A 221 -21.66 3.66 -10.41
CA MET A 221 -20.81 2.56 -9.93
C MET A 221 -19.70 2.29 -10.94
N LYS A 222 -18.91 3.34 -11.25
CA LYS A 222 -17.89 3.31 -12.30
C LYS A 222 -16.86 2.20 -12.11
N TYR A 223 -16.55 1.82 -10.86
CA TYR A 223 -15.49 0.87 -10.56
C TYR A 223 -15.99 -0.28 -9.69
N LYS A 224 -15.57 -1.50 -10.03
CA LYS A 224 -15.76 -2.70 -9.20
C LYS A 224 -14.43 -3.16 -8.63
N VAL A 225 -14.33 -3.22 -7.30
CA VAL A 225 -13.14 -3.73 -6.61
C VAL A 225 -12.93 -5.21 -6.94
N LYS A 226 -11.71 -5.55 -7.35
CA LYS A 226 -11.24 -6.93 -7.60
C LYS A 226 -10.26 -7.38 -6.54
N HIS A 227 -9.36 -6.49 -6.13
CA HIS A 227 -8.42 -6.74 -5.05
C HIS A 227 -8.41 -5.53 -4.11
N ASN A 228 -8.41 -5.80 -2.81
CA ASN A 228 -8.23 -4.85 -1.73
C ASN A 228 -7.13 -5.41 -0.84
N MET A 229 -5.97 -4.75 -0.80
CA MET A 229 -4.77 -5.23 -0.13
C MET A 229 -4.33 -4.23 0.92
N ASP A 230 -4.21 -4.68 2.17
CA ASP A 230 -3.61 -3.89 3.25
C ASP A 230 -2.10 -3.85 3.05
N LEU A 231 -1.54 -2.65 2.94
CA LEU A 231 -0.13 -2.46 2.66
C LEU A 231 0.78 -2.94 3.80
N ALA A 232 0.28 -2.98 5.04
CA ALA A 232 1.07 -3.46 6.18
C ALA A 232 1.30 -4.98 6.16
N ASP A 233 0.42 -5.73 5.47
CA ASP A 233 0.50 -7.19 5.35
C ASP A 233 0.87 -7.62 3.91
N THR A 234 1.45 -6.70 3.15
CA THR A 234 1.86 -6.88 1.76
C THR A 234 3.38 -7.07 1.65
N GLN A 235 3.83 -7.81 0.64
CA GLN A 235 5.23 -7.90 0.20
C GLN A 235 5.27 -7.66 -1.31
N VAL A 236 6.31 -6.97 -1.77
CA VAL A 236 6.59 -6.79 -3.20
C VAL A 236 7.77 -7.68 -3.54
N ALA A 237 7.61 -8.51 -4.57
CA ALA A 237 8.70 -9.32 -5.12
C ALA A 237 8.84 -8.97 -6.61
N ASP A 238 10.08 -8.87 -7.10
CA ASP A 238 10.29 -8.54 -8.51
C ASP A 238 9.63 -9.58 -9.43
N GLY A 239 9.19 -9.14 -10.61
CA GLY A 239 8.48 -9.96 -11.58
C GLY A 239 9.42 -10.93 -12.25
N SER A 240 9.74 -12.01 -11.55
CA SER A 240 10.46 -13.16 -12.09
C SER A 240 9.55 -13.97 -13.01
N ASN A 241 9.25 -13.44 -14.19
CA ASN A 241 8.39 -14.09 -15.18
C ASN A 241 8.98 -14.04 -16.59
N LEU A 242 9.09 -15.20 -17.23
CA LEU A 242 9.55 -15.31 -18.62
C LEU A 242 8.50 -14.86 -19.66
N ASP A 243 7.22 -14.81 -19.33
CA ASP A 243 6.16 -14.49 -20.29
C ASP A 243 6.00 -12.98 -20.53
N HIS A 244 6.24 -12.16 -19.50
CA HIS A 244 5.84 -10.76 -19.48
C HIS A 244 6.97 -9.86 -18.98
N PRO A 245 7.43 -8.88 -19.79
CA PRO A 245 8.33 -7.85 -19.31
C PRO A 245 7.58 -6.90 -18.37
N ASP A 246 8.38 -6.15 -17.59
CA ASP A 246 7.91 -5.02 -16.80
C ASP A 246 6.76 -5.40 -15.86
N THR A 247 6.94 -6.48 -15.10
CA THR A 247 6.01 -6.91 -14.06
C THR A 247 6.67 -6.95 -12.69
N PHE A 248 5.86 -6.94 -11.64
CA PHE A 248 6.24 -7.37 -10.29
C PHE A 248 5.06 -8.04 -9.59
N TYR A 249 5.33 -8.82 -8.55
CA TYR A 249 4.32 -9.49 -7.75
C TYR A 249 4.02 -8.72 -6.48
N ILE A 250 2.73 -8.61 -6.15
CA ILE A 250 2.25 -8.22 -4.83
C ILE A 250 1.75 -9.48 -4.13
N LYS A 251 2.39 -9.81 -3.01
CA LYS A 251 2.03 -10.93 -2.14
C LYS A 251 1.37 -10.38 -0.89
N THR A 252 0.28 -11.00 -0.49
CA THR A 252 -0.40 -10.83 0.80
C THR A 252 -0.46 -12.20 1.47
N THR A 253 -0.93 -12.26 2.70
CA THR A 253 -1.06 -13.54 3.44
C THR A 253 -1.89 -14.59 2.70
N ASP A 254 -2.87 -14.17 1.89
CA ASP A 254 -3.81 -15.06 1.21
C ASP A 254 -3.78 -14.97 -0.33
N LYS A 255 -3.10 -13.97 -0.92
CA LYS A 255 -3.11 -13.75 -2.37
C LYS A 255 -1.75 -13.34 -2.93
N VAL A 256 -1.46 -13.81 -4.14
CA VAL A 256 -0.36 -13.33 -5.00
C VAL A 256 -0.98 -12.76 -6.27
N VAL A 257 -0.67 -11.49 -6.57
CA VAL A 257 -1.15 -10.80 -7.77
C VAL A 257 0.06 -10.28 -8.54
N GLU A 258 0.18 -10.68 -9.80
CA GLU A 258 1.19 -10.12 -10.70
C GLU A 258 0.63 -8.86 -11.38
N LEU A 259 1.38 -7.77 -11.28
CA LEU A 259 1.08 -6.48 -11.88
C LEU A 259 2.03 -6.23 -13.05
N GLY A 260 1.48 -5.90 -14.21
CA GLY A 260 2.24 -5.51 -15.40
C GLY A 260 1.97 -4.06 -15.80
N PHE A 261 3.02 -3.41 -16.30
CA PHE A 261 3.05 -1.99 -16.65
C PHE A 261 3.31 -1.78 -18.14
N SER A 262 3.03 -0.57 -18.63
CA SER A 262 3.22 -0.23 -20.05
C SER A 262 4.68 0.04 -20.40
N SER A 263 5.50 0.42 -19.41
CA SER A 263 6.91 0.71 -19.57
C SER A 263 7.72 0.37 -18.31
N PRO A 264 9.06 0.18 -18.43
CA PRO A 264 9.94 -0.01 -17.28
C PRO A 264 9.96 1.20 -16.33
N GLN A 265 9.78 2.40 -16.88
CA GLN A 265 9.71 3.64 -16.10
C GLN A 265 8.46 3.66 -15.23
N GLU A 266 7.30 3.38 -15.82
CA GLU A 266 6.03 3.28 -15.09
C GLU A 266 6.09 2.18 -14.02
N LYS A 267 6.68 1.01 -14.33
CA LYS A 267 6.94 -0.05 -13.34
C LYS A 267 7.69 0.51 -12.13
N THR A 268 8.82 1.17 -12.39
CA THR A 268 9.71 1.70 -11.33
C THR A 268 8.99 2.76 -10.48
N GLU A 269 8.20 3.64 -11.10
CA GLU A 269 7.42 4.64 -10.38
C GLU A 269 6.36 4.02 -9.46
N TRP A 270 5.61 3.04 -9.96
CA TRP A 270 4.59 2.35 -9.18
C TRP A 270 5.19 1.54 -8.04
N GLU A 271 6.25 0.80 -8.33
CA GLU A 271 7.00 0.03 -7.34
C GLU A 271 7.50 0.93 -6.21
N LYS A 272 8.17 2.04 -6.55
CA LYS A 272 8.64 3.03 -5.57
C LYS A 272 7.49 3.60 -4.73
N ALA A 273 6.37 3.97 -5.37
CA ALA A 273 5.22 4.54 -4.68
C ALA A 273 4.59 3.56 -3.68
N ILE A 274 4.38 2.31 -4.10
CA ILE A 274 3.80 1.25 -3.26
C ILE A 274 4.71 0.95 -2.07
N LEU A 275 6.01 0.75 -2.31
CA LEU A 275 6.99 0.50 -1.25
C LEU A 275 7.04 1.63 -0.22
N THR A 276 6.98 2.88 -0.67
CA THR A 276 6.95 4.05 0.22
C THR A 276 5.75 3.99 1.17
N GLN A 277 4.56 3.69 0.64
CA GLN A 277 3.34 3.63 1.47
C GLN A 277 3.29 2.38 2.36
N MET A 278 3.85 1.24 1.93
CA MET A 278 4.03 0.07 2.79
C MET A 278 4.89 0.38 4.02
N ARG A 279 5.99 1.14 3.84
CA ARG A 279 6.85 1.62 4.94
C ARG A 279 6.06 2.48 5.92
N GLU A 280 5.35 3.50 5.43
CA GLU A 280 4.54 4.39 6.25
C GLU A 280 3.44 3.63 7.01
N SER A 281 2.72 2.73 6.33
CA SER A 281 1.64 1.94 6.93
C SER A 281 2.15 1.00 8.03
N THR A 282 3.26 0.30 7.79
CA THR A 282 3.89 -0.60 8.77
C THR A 282 4.40 0.16 9.99
N LYS A 283 5.07 1.32 9.78
CA LYS A 283 5.49 2.23 10.86
C LYS A 283 4.29 2.61 11.74
N ASN A 284 3.20 3.05 11.13
CA ASN A 284 1.99 3.45 11.84
C ASN A 284 1.33 2.29 12.60
N LYS A 285 1.31 1.08 12.03
CA LYS A 285 0.81 -0.14 12.69
C LYS A 285 1.64 -0.49 13.94
N LEU A 286 2.97 -0.41 13.84
CA LEU A 286 3.86 -0.68 14.97
C LEU A 286 3.72 0.35 16.10
N ILE A 287 3.61 1.64 15.77
CA ILE A 287 3.35 2.71 16.75
C ILE A 287 2.01 2.46 17.47
N ARG A 288 0.94 2.15 16.74
CA ARG A 288 -0.38 1.85 17.32
C ARG A 288 -0.39 0.62 18.22
N SER A 289 0.45 -0.37 17.92
CA SER A 289 0.55 -1.61 18.71
C SER A 289 1.30 -1.44 20.05
N GLY A 290 1.87 -0.26 20.32
CA GLY A 290 2.63 0.01 21.54
C GLY A 290 3.98 -0.71 21.62
N LYS A 291 4.37 -1.47 20.58
CA LYS A 291 5.64 -2.21 20.51
C LYS A 291 6.86 -1.32 20.32
N ILE A 292 6.68 -0.05 19.93
CA ILE A 292 7.75 0.93 19.75
C ILE A 292 7.56 2.10 20.73
N ARG A 293 8.50 2.25 21.68
CA ARG A 293 8.66 3.42 22.56
C ARG A 293 9.91 4.22 22.16
N LEU A 294 9.93 4.74 20.93
CA LEU A 294 11.07 5.52 20.42
C LEU A 294 10.61 6.94 20.07
N THR A 295 11.53 7.89 20.24
CA THR A 295 11.37 9.29 19.82
C THR A 295 11.38 9.40 18.29
N ASN A 296 10.82 10.47 17.71
CA ASN A 296 10.70 10.60 16.24
C ASN A 296 12.06 10.52 15.52
N GLU A 297 13.16 10.93 16.17
CA GLU A 297 14.54 10.87 15.66
C GLU A 297 15.11 9.44 15.66
N GLU A 298 14.95 8.68 16.75
CA GLU A 298 15.42 7.28 16.83
C GLU A 298 14.67 6.33 15.87
N VAL A 299 13.43 6.69 15.51
CA VAL A 299 12.61 5.95 14.54
C VAL A 299 13.08 6.21 13.11
N GLU A 300 13.55 7.40 12.76
CA GLU A 300 14.08 7.66 11.41
C GLU A 300 15.42 6.97 11.17
N GLU A 301 16.36 7.03 12.13
CA GLU A 301 17.65 6.31 12.03
C GLU A 301 17.48 4.78 12.00
N LYS A 302 16.61 4.21 12.86
CA LYS A 302 16.35 2.76 12.83
C LYS A 302 15.50 2.33 11.64
N LEU A 303 14.64 3.19 11.10
CA LEU A 303 13.89 2.90 9.88
C LEU A 303 14.76 2.98 8.64
N ASP A 304 15.83 3.79 8.61
CA ASP A 304 16.79 3.76 7.50
C ASP A 304 17.67 2.50 7.53
N LEU A 305 18.02 2.00 8.73
CA LEU A 305 18.62 0.68 8.91
C LEU A 305 17.67 -0.46 8.51
N ILE A 306 16.39 -0.38 8.87
CA ILE A 306 15.36 -1.37 8.45
C ILE A 306 15.02 -1.24 6.95
N TYR A 307 15.09 -0.03 6.40
CA TYR A 307 14.91 0.24 4.98
C TYR A 307 16.07 -0.36 4.17
N LEU A 308 17.32 -0.26 4.65
CA LEU A 308 18.45 -1.03 4.13
C LEU A 308 18.22 -2.55 4.26
N LEU A 309 17.63 -3.01 5.38
CA LEU A 309 17.32 -4.42 5.61
C LEU A 309 16.25 -5.01 4.68
N VAL A 310 15.24 -4.24 4.28
CA VAL A 310 14.15 -4.73 3.40
C VAL A 310 14.47 -4.49 1.91
N TYR A 311 15.21 -3.43 1.57
CA TYR A 311 15.56 -3.10 0.19
C TYR A 311 16.58 -4.06 -0.45
N PHE A 312 17.35 -4.80 0.37
CA PHE A 312 18.38 -5.75 -0.09
C PHE A 312 17.97 -7.23 -0.04
N ILE A 313 16.75 -7.57 0.41
CA ILE A 313 16.34 -8.97 0.51
C ILE A 313 16.07 -9.61 -0.87
N ASP A 314 15.70 -8.85 -1.91
CA ASP A 314 15.46 -9.39 -3.26
C ASP A 314 16.44 -8.85 -4.34
N ARG A 315 17.48 -8.13 -3.93
CA ARG A 315 18.64 -7.82 -4.80
C ARG A 315 19.92 -8.29 -4.12
N CYS A 316 20.41 -9.45 -4.52
CA CYS A 316 21.76 -9.93 -4.21
C CYS A 316 22.82 -8.92 -4.71
N LEU A 317 23.15 -7.98 -3.85
CA LEU A 317 24.45 -7.33 -3.72
C LEU A 317 24.82 -7.38 -2.24
N GLY A 318 24.96 -8.60 -1.70
CA GLY A 318 26.05 -8.94 -0.78
C GLY A 318 26.15 -8.37 0.63
N PHE A 319 25.08 -7.93 1.33
CA PHE A 319 25.30 -7.35 2.68
C PHE A 319 24.56 -7.92 3.89
N LEU A 320 23.45 -8.67 3.82
CA LEU A 320 22.71 -8.93 5.08
C LEU A 320 22.52 -10.38 5.52
N VAL A 321 22.49 -11.35 4.62
CA VAL A 321 22.49 -12.76 5.02
C VAL A 321 23.47 -13.50 4.16
N ILE A 322 24.43 -14.14 4.81
CA ILE A 322 25.48 -14.88 4.13
C ILE A 322 25.64 -16.27 4.75
N CYS A 323 26.09 -17.22 3.95
CA CYS A 323 26.25 -18.59 4.40
C CYS A 323 27.42 -18.71 5.40
N GLY A 324 27.47 -19.84 6.13
CA GLY A 324 28.52 -20.09 7.11
C GLY A 324 29.95 -20.10 6.56
N LYS A 325 30.10 -20.24 5.23
CA LYS A 325 31.40 -20.17 4.54
C LYS A 325 31.83 -18.72 4.24
N CYS A 326 30.89 -17.77 4.16
CA CYS A 326 31.14 -16.39 3.77
C CYS A 326 31.36 -15.44 4.95
N SER A 327 30.91 -15.79 6.16
CA SER A 327 31.30 -15.15 7.42
C SER A 327 30.95 -16.03 8.60
N GLN A 328 31.64 -15.82 9.72
CA GLN A 328 31.40 -16.49 10.99
C GLN A 328 30.48 -15.72 11.94
N HIS A 329 30.10 -14.48 11.59
CA HIS A 329 29.44 -13.54 12.50
C HIS A 329 27.91 -13.63 12.48
N THR A 330 27.29 -13.57 13.67
CA THR A 330 25.83 -13.58 13.83
C THR A 330 25.37 -12.46 14.75
N VAL A 331 24.28 -11.76 14.38
CA VAL A 331 23.68 -10.66 15.15
C VAL A 331 22.18 -10.92 15.34
N VAL A 332 21.65 -10.55 16.51
CA VAL A 332 20.20 -10.57 16.78
C VAL A 332 19.59 -9.32 16.16
N LEU A 333 18.74 -9.52 15.15
CA LEU A 333 18.17 -8.40 14.40
C LEU A 333 17.01 -7.76 15.18
N PRO A 334 16.88 -6.42 15.21
CA PRO A 334 15.89 -5.74 16.06
C PRO A 334 14.42 -6.11 15.80
N TYR A 335 14.12 -6.66 14.62
CA TYR A 335 12.77 -7.07 14.21
C TYR A 335 12.50 -8.57 14.43
N ASP A 336 13.52 -9.38 14.71
CA ASP A 336 13.40 -10.80 15.05
C ASP A 336 14.36 -11.14 16.21
N PRO A 337 13.99 -10.74 17.44
CA PRO A 337 14.84 -10.95 18.62
C PRO A 337 14.96 -12.42 19.03
N ALA A 338 14.17 -13.32 18.42
CA ALA A 338 14.12 -14.73 18.78
C ALA A 338 15.27 -15.54 18.16
N LYS A 339 15.89 -15.05 17.07
CA LYS A 339 16.89 -15.82 16.34
C LYS A 339 18.08 -14.95 15.88
N PRO A 340 19.32 -15.26 16.28
CA PRO A 340 20.50 -14.62 15.71
C PRO A 340 20.67 -15.03 14.24
N MET A 341 20.89 -14.04 13.38
CA MET A 341 21.05 -14.21 11.94
C MET A 341 22.50 -13.94 11.53
N ARG A 342 23.01 -14.71 10.58
CA ARG A 342 24.40 -14.60 10.09
C ARG A 342 24.53 -13.43 9.12
N VAL A 343 25.42 -12.49 9.42
CA VAL A 343 25.59 -11.22 8.68
C VAL A 343 27.02 -11.13 8.14
N CYS A 344 27.27 -10.29 7.12
CA CYS A 344 28.62 -10.03 6.62
C CYS A 344 29.50 -9.28 7.62
N ASP A 345 30.81 -9.31 7.41
CA ASP A 345 31.78 -8.72 8.33
C ASP A 345 31.58 -7.20 8.46
N GLU A 346 31.25 -6.51 7.36
CA GLU A 346 30.90 -5.07 7.39
C GLU A 346 29.61 -4.80 8.18
N CYS A 347 28.57 -5.61 8.00
CA CYS A 347 27.33 -5.47 8.76
C CYS A 347 27.48 -5.90 10.22
N PHE A 348 28.37 -6.84 10.53
CA PHE A 348 28.71 -7.18 11.91
C PHE A 348 29.33 -5.99 12.63
N VAL A 349 30.28 -5.30 11.99
CA VAL A 349 30.89 -4.07 12.53
C VAL A 349 29.83 -2.99 12.72
N LEU A 350 29.02 -2.69 11.69
CA LEU A 350 27.98 -1.65 11.75
C LEU A 350 26.89 -1.91 12.79
N LEU A 351 26.55 -3.18 13.04
CA LEU A 351 25.49 -3.55 13.99
C LEU A 351 26.00 -3.72 15.43
N ASN A 352 27.32 -3.85 15.64
CA ASN A 352 27.93 -3.94 16.97
C ASN A 352 28.65 -2.67 17.42
N ASP A 353 28.86 -1.68 16.55
CA ASP A 353 29.54 -0.44 16.95
C ASP A 353 28.57 0.48 17.70
N ASP A 354 28.55 0.32 19.03
CA ASP A 354 27.73 1.08 19.98
C ASP A 354 28.41 2.42 20.40
N THR A 355 29.45 2.88 19.67
CA THR A 355 30.25 4.03 20.07
C THR A 355 29.88 5.33 19.33
N GLY A 356 29.18 6.21 20.04
CA GLY A 356 28.80 7.53 19.54
C GLY A 356 29.98 8.50 19.31
N ARG A 357 29.72 9.48 18.42
CA ARG A 357 30.40 10.79 18.22
C ARG A 357 31.88 10.75 17.79
N THR A 358 32.15 11.15 16.54
CA THR A 358 33.14 12.21 16.24
C THR A 358 32.90 12.90 14.88
N SER A 359 33.19 14.20 14.86
CA SER A 359 33.09 15.22 13.81
C SER A 359 33.71 14.88 12.44
N PRO A 360 33.26 15.54 11.34
CA PRO A 360 33.82 15.38 9.99
C PRO A 360 35.11 16.20 9.79
N LEU A 361 36.11 15.61 9.12
CA LEU A 361 37.26 16.31 8.50
C LEU A 361 37.82 15.45 7.34
N PRO A 362 38.56 16.02 6.37
CA PRO A 362 38.26 17.20 5.57
C PRO A 362 38.38 16.90 4.05
N VAL A 363 37.64 17.65 3.24
CA VAL A 363 37.74 17.64 1.78
C VAL A 363 39.03 18.35 1.35
N SER A 364 39.91 17.67 0.60
CA SER A 364 40.98 18.34 -0.15
C SER A 364 40.48 18.76 -1.54
N PRO A 365 40.66 20.04 -1.92
CA PRO A 365 40.22 20.57 -3.20
C PRO A 365 41.34 20.42 -4.23
N ASN A 366 41.13 19.59 -5.26
CA ASN A 366 41.66 19.80 -6.61
C ASN A 366 41.37 18.60 -7.52
N THR A 367 40.23 18.61 -8.20
CA THR A 367 40.20 18.24 -9.62
C THR A 367 38.96 18.84 -10.28
N ARG A 368 39.20 19.45 -11.44
CA ARG A 368 38.28 20.31 -12.19
C ARG A 368 36.95 19.62 -12.49
N VAL A 369 35.85 20.34 -12.24
CA VAL A 369 34.52 19.99 -12.74
C VAL A 369 34.49 20.30 -14.23
N ASP A 370 34.84 19.30 -15.03
CA ASP A 370 34.32 19.23 -16.39
C ASP A 370 33.00 18.45 -16.32
N SER A 371 31.89 19.17 -16.49
CA SER A 371 30.68 18.53 -16.99
C SER A 371 30.99 18.02 -18.39
N PRO A 372 30.65 16.75 -18.69
CA PRO A 372 29.55 16.62 -19.63
C PRO A 372 28.68 15.36 -19.44
N SER A 373 27.48 15.48 -20.03
CA SER A 373 26.71 14.41 -20.70
C SER A 373 25.91 13.38 -19.88
N LEU A 374 24.61 13.67 -19.78
CA LEU A 374 23.51 12.84 -20.29
C LEU A 374 23.87 11.49 -20.94
N MET A 375 23.08 10.47 -20.55
CA MET A 375 22.85 9.16 -21.20
C MET A 375 23.96 8.09 -21.11
N GLY A 376 23.54 6.91 -20.61
CA GLY A 376 24.06 5.62 -21.07
C GLY A 376 25.06 4.93 -20.14
N ARG A 377 24.55 4.14 -19.18
CA ARG A 377 25.21 2.93 -18.64
C ARG A 377 24.22 2.15 -17.75
N LYS A 378 23.41 1.28 -18.36
CA LYS A 378 22.78 0.16 -17.63
C LYS A 378 23.82 -0.96 -17.57
N ASN A 379 24.43 -1.14 -16.40
CA ASN A 379 25.44 -2.17 -16.14
C ASN A 379 24.78 -3.50 -15.79
N THR A 380 24.87 -4.50 -16.68
CA THR A 380 24.83 -5.93 -16.32
C THR A 380 26.23 -6.28 -15.79
N ARG A 381 26.41 -6.23 -14.46
CA ARG A 381 27.71 -6.39 -13.78
C ARG A 381 28.02 -7.82 -13.28
N GLY A 382 27.27 -8.84 -13.70
CA GLY A 382 27.52 -10.24 -13.34
C GLY A 382 28.29 -10.99 -14.41
N THR A 383 29.13 -11.95 -14.04
CA THR A 383 29.74 -12.87 -15.00
C THR A 383 28.66 -13.81 -15.57
N CYS A 384 28.56 -13.90 -16.90
CA CYS A 384 27.61 -14.81 -17.55
C CYS A 384 28.13 -16.25 -17.41
N LEU A 385 27.41 -17.08 -16.65
CA LEU A 385 27.78 -18.48 -16.35
C LEU A 385 27.44 -19.42 -17.51
N ILE A 386 26.28 -19.20 -18.14
CA ILE A 386 25.84 -19.98 -19.29
C ILE A 386 24.90 -19.15 -20.15
N SER A 387 25.01 -19.29 -21.48
CA SER A 387 24.08 -18.67 -22.41
C SER A 387 23.84 -19.57 -23.62
N GLY A 388 22.69 -19.40 -24.27
CA GLY A 388 22.32 -20.23 -25.41
C GLY A 388 20.84 -20.19 -25.73
N PHE A 389 20.47 -20.85 -26.84
CA PHE A 389 19.08 -21.04 -27.19
C PHE A 389 18.44 -22.15 -26.36
N LEU A 390 17.27 -21.84 -25.79
CA LEU A 390 16.37 -22.83 -25.21
C LEU A 390 14.98 -22.68 -25.81
N LEU A 391 14.25 -23.79 -25.85
CA LEU A 391 12.82 -23.82 -26.05
C LEU A 391 12.16 -23.69 -24.68
N TYR A 392 11.33 -22.67 -24.47
CA TYR A 392 10.57 -22.50 -23.23
C TYR A 392 9.06 -22.63 -23.46
N SER A 393 8.36 -23.18 -22.48
CA SER A 393 6.89 -23.27 -22.42
C SER A 393 6.40 -22.83 -21.04
N SER A 394 5.31 -22.06 -21.00
CA SER A 394 4.59 -21.66 -19.78
C SER A 394 3.22 -22.34 -19.63
N ASP A 395 2.88 -23.26 -20.54
CA ASP A 395 1.59 -23.94 -20.63
C ASP A 395 1.71 -25.46 -20.53
N ALA A 396 2.55 -25.90 -19.58
CA ALA A 396 2.83 -27.30 -19.29
C ALA A 396 3.35 -28.12 -20.50
N GLY A 397 4.12 -27.47 -21.39
CA GLY A 397 4.76 -28.12 -22.53
C GLY A 397 3.89 -28.22 -23.78
N ARG A 398 2.73 -27.54 -23.83
CA ARG A 398 1.87 -27.54 -25.02
C ARG A 398 2.45 -26.70 -26.16
N ASN A 399 3.00 -25.52 -25.85
CA ASN A 399 3.60 -24.63 -26.83
C ASN A 399 5.01 -24.20 -26.41
N PHE A 400 5.99 -24.53 -27.24
CA PHE A 400 7.39 -24.14 -27.04
C PHE A 400 7.77 -22.94 -27.91
N LYS A 401 8.46 -21.97 -27.31
CA LYS A 401 9.00 -20.79 -27.98
C LYS A 401 10.52 -20.80 -27.87
N LYS A 402 11.22 -20.61 -28.98
CA LYS A 402 12.69 -20.45 -28.99
C LYS A 402 13.06 -19.06 -28.47
N ARG A 403 13.96 -18.99 -27.49
CA ARG A 403 14.53 -17.75 -26.96
C ARG A 403 16.00 -17.91 -26.64
N TRP A 404 16.74 -16.81 -26.66
CA TRP A 404 18.10 -16.77 -26.18
C TRP A 404 18.09 -16.49 -24.67
N PHE A 405 18.73 -17.35 -23.90
CA PHE A 405 18.84 -17.21 -22.45
C PHE A 405 20.29 -16.93 -22.06
N ALA A 406 20.48 -16.14 -21.01
CA ALA A 406 21.76 -15.96 -20.35
C ALA A 406 21.54 -15.97 -18.83
N MET A 407 22.32 -16.77 -18.11
CA MET A 407 22.28 -16.85 -16.67
C MET A 407 23.56 -16.24 -16.10
N HIS A 408 23.42 -15.35 -15.13
CA HIS A 408 24.55 -14.72 -14.45
C HIS A 408 24.73 -15.30 -13.04
N ASP A 409 25.90 -15.06 -12.46
CA ASP A 409 26.30 -15.41 -11.08
C ASP A 409 25.31 -15.01 -9.97
N SER A 410 24.44 -14.04 -10.21
CA SER A 410 23.37 -13.60 -9.31
C SER A 410 22.12 -14.50 -9.29
N ALA A 411 22.18 -15.73 -9.84
CA ALA A 411 21.04 -16.64 -10.00
C ALA A 411 19.85 -16.03 -10.76
N VAL A 412 20.13 -15.07 -11.64
CA VAL A 412 19.14 -14.44 -12.53
C VAL A 412 19.25 -15.02 -13.93
N LEU A 413 18.13 -15.54 -14.42
CA LEU A 413 17.93 -16.01 -15.77
C LEU A 413 17.34 -14.89 -16.64
N TYR A 414 18.13 -14.36 -17.55
CA TYR A 414 17.71 -13.37 -18.53
C TYR A 414 17.25 -14.05 -19.82
N SER A 415 16.16 -13.56 -20.42
CA SER A 415 15.71 -13.98 -21.75
C SER A 415 15.78 -12.82 -22.73
N PHE A 416 16.21 -13.07 -23.96
CA PHE A 416 16.32 -12.10 -25.04
C PHE A 416 15.51 -12.58 -26.25
N LYS A 417 15.09 -11.64 -27.11
CA LYS A 417 14.43 -12.00 -28.38
C LYS A 417 15.46 -12.49 -29.38
N ALA A 418 16.64 -11.90 -29.37
CA ALA A 418 17.78 -12.29 -30.18
C ALA A 418 19.11 -12.22 -29.40
N PRO A 419 20.15 -12.98 -29.79
CA PRO A 419 21.44 -12.99 -29.10
C PRO A 419 22.17 -11.63 -29.10
N GLN A 420 21.92 -10.80 -30.12
CA GLN A 420 22.51 -9.47 -30.26
C GLN A 420 21.81 -8.39 -29.40
N ASP A 421 20.71 -8.72 -28.73
CA ASP A 421 19.98 -7.76 -27.91
C ASP A 421 20.79 -7.42 -26.65
N ILE A 422 21.03 -6.12 -26.43
CA ILE A 422 21.80 -5.63 -25.27
C ILE A 422 20.90 -5.52 -24.01
N ILE A 423 19.58 -5.44 -24.22
CA ILE A 423 18.60 -5.31 -23.14
C ILE A 423 17.78 -6.60 -23.08
N PRO A 424 17.74 -7.29 -21.91
CA PRO A 424 16.94 -8.49 -21.76
C PRO A 424 15.46 -8.16 -21.91
N TRP A 425 14.75 -9.05 -22.58
CA TRP A 425 13.29 -9.00 -22.69
C TRP A 425 12.61 -9.35 -21.37
N THR A 426 13.11 -10.36 -20.64
CA THR A 426 12.65 -10.67 -19.27
C THR A 426 13.82 -11.09 -18.40
N SER A 427 13.65 -10.98 -17.09
CA SER A 427 14.58 -11.47 -16.08
C SER A 427 13.81 -12.27 -15.03
N MET A 428 14.37 -13.42 -14.63
CA MET A 428 13.80 -14.30 -13.63
C MET A 428 14.84 -14.63 -12.57
N HIS A 429 14.60 -14.21 -11.34
CA HIS A 429 15.31 -14.77 -10.19
C HIS A 429 14.87 -16.23 -10.01
N LEU A 430 15.83 -17.15 -9.96
CA LEU A 430 15.55 -18.57 -9.76
C LEU A 430 15.18 -18.86 -8.29
N GLU A 431 15.54 -17.97 -7.37
CA GLU A 431 15.12 -18.03 -5.96
C GLU A 431 13.59 -17.96 -5.84
N GLY A 432 12.98 -18.96 -5.19
CA GLY A 432 11.53 -19.11 -5.09
C GLY A 432 10.88 -19.98 -6.18
N TYR A 433 11.67 -20.52 -7.12
CA TYR A 433 11.27 -21.58 -8.03
C TYR A 433 11.91 -22.91 -7.63
N ASN A 434 11.11 -23.98 -7.57
CA ASN A 434 11.59 -25.34 -7.43
C ASN A 434 11.98 -25.88 -8.81
N LEU A 435 13.24 -26.32 -8.95
CA LEU A 435 13.79 -26.86 -10.19
C LEU A 435 13.73 -28.39 -10.17
N GLN A 436 13.10 -28.96 -11.19
CA GLN A 436 13.02 -30.41 -11.38
C GLN A 436 13.52 -30.78 -12.78
N LEU A 437 14.47 -31.71 -12.86
CA LEU A 437 14.86 -32.33 -14.12
C LEU A 437 13.92 -33.51 -14.40
N VAL A 438 13.20 -33.48 -15.53
CA VAL A 438 12.20 -34.51 -15.88
C VAL A 438 12.55 -35.15 -17.21
N ASP A 439 12.84 -36.45 -17.22
CA ASP A 439 12.92 -37.24 -18.44
C ASP A 439 11.51 -37.73 -18.84
N THR A 440 11.08 -37.35 -20.04
CA THR A 440 9.78 -37.74 -20.61
C THR A 440 9.89 -38.96 -21.53
N GLY A 441 11.04 -39.64 -21.54
CA GLY A 441 11.39 -40.76 -22.42
C GLY A 441 11.84 -40.31 -23.80
N LYS A 442 11.21 -39.29 -24.39
CA LYS A 442 11.61 -38.69 -25.68
C LYS A 442 12.56 -37.52 -25.53
N THR A 443 12.44 -36.74 -24.46
CA THR A 443 13.21 -35.51 -24.22
C THR A 443 13.39 -35.24 -22.73
N VAL A 444 14.49 -34.62 -22.36
CA VAL A 444 14.73 -34.14 -20.99
C VAL A 444 14.37 -32.65 -20.93
N VAL A 445 13.61 -32.26 -19.91
CA VAL A 445 13.20 -30.86 -19.69
C VAL A 445 13.47 -30.43 -18.25
N ILE A 446 13.83 -29.17 -18.06
CA ILE A 446 13.88 -28.53 -16.74
C ILE A 446 12.52 -27.92 -16.46
N ARG A 447 11.89 -28.30 -15.35
CA ARG A 447 10.64 -27.72 -14.88
C ARG A 447 10.91 -26.74 -13.75
N LEU A 448 10.45 -25.50 -13.91
CA LEU A 448 10.55 -24.43 -12.90
C LEU A 448 9.16 -24.21 -12.31
N ILE A 449 8.94 -24.56 -11.04
CA ILE A 449 7.63 -24.44 -10.37
C ILE A 449 7.74 -23.48 -9.19
N GLY A 450 7.05 -22.35 -9.24
CA GLY A 450 7.15 -21.32 -8.20
C GLY A 450 6.22 -20.15 -8.47
N MET A 451 5.88 -19.42 -7.41
CA MET A 451 5.04 -18.21 -7.49
C MET A 451 3.71 -18.40 -8.27
N GLY A 452 3.11 -19.59 -8.18
CA GLY A 452 1.87 -19.93 -8.88
C GLY A 452 2.02 -20.19 -10.39
N LYS A 453 3.26 -20.33 -10.89
CA LYS A 453 3.58 -20.61 -12.29
C LYS A 453 4.44 -21.86 -12.45
N SER A 454 4.38 -22.43 -13.66
CA SER A 454 5.20 -23.57 -14.08
C SER A 454 5.78 -23.30 -15.46
N TYR A 455 7.11 -23.34 -15.58
CA TYR A 455 7.81 -23.29 -16.86
C TYR A 455 8.46 -24.63 -17.19
N GLN A 456 8.62 -24.91 -18.47
CA GLN A 456 9.44 -26.01 -18.96
C GLN A 456 10.48 -25.46 -19.94
N LEU A 457 11.76 -25.77 -19.69
CA LEU A 457 12.88 -25.45 -20.57
C LEU A 457 13.38 -26.74 -21.23
N LYS A 458 13.66 -26.66 -22.52
CA LYS A 458 14.18 -27.75 -23.33
C LYS A 458 15.36 -27.26 -24.16
N ALA A 459 16.44 -28.04 -24.20
CA ALA A 459 17.59 -27.78 -25.05
C ALA A 459 17.60 -28.71 -26.27
N GLU A 460 18.55 -28.48 -27.19
CA GLU A 460 18.71 -29.28 -28.41
C GLU A 460 19.28 -30.69 -28.13
N SER A 461 20.02 -30.88 -27.04
CA SER A 461 20.59 -32.17 -26.61
C SER A 461 20.43 -32.42 -25.11
N LYS A 462 20.50 -33.70 -24.70
CA LYS A 462 20.46 -34.12 -23.28
C LYS A 462 21.64 -33.52 -22.48
N ASP A 463 22.83 -33.49 -23.06
CA ASP A 463 24.01 -32.92 -22.39
C ASP A 463 23.85 -31.41 -22.16
N ASN A 464 23.29 -30.69 -23.14
CA ASN A 464 23.08 -29.25 -23.02
C ASN A 464 22.05 -28.94 -21.91
N ILE A 465 20.92 -29.66 -21.85
CA ILE A 465 19.91 -29.40 -20.82
C ILE A 465 20.41 -29.77 -19.41
N ASN A 466 21.21 -30.84 -19.27
CA ASN A 466 21.83 -31.18 -17.98
C ASN A 466 22.80 -30.09 -17.53
N ARG A 467 23.57 -29.53 -18.46
CA ARG A 467 24.50 -28.43 -18.18
C ARG A 467 23.78 -27.16 -17.73
N TRP A 468 22.61 -26.85 -18.31
CA TRP A 468 21.73 -25.80 -17.82
C TRP A 468 21.17 -26.11 -16.43
N TYR A 469 20.77 -27.35 -16.15
CA TYR A 469 20.23 -27.73 -14.84
C TYR A 469 21.27 -27.58 -13.72
N VAL A 470 22.49 -28.08 -13.91
CA VAL A 470 23.60 -27.92 -12.95
C VAL A 470 23.84 -26.45 -12.62
N MET A 471 23.91 -25.61 -13.66
CA MET A 471 24.13 -24.18 -13.48
C MET A 471 22.97 -23.52 -12.73
N MET A 472 21.72 -23.86 -13.05
CA MET A 472 20.54 -23.27 -12.40
C MET A 472 20.29 -23.77 -10.97
N ALA A 473 20.61 -25.04 -10.67
CA ALA A 473 20.40 -25.65 -9.36
C ALA A 473 21.56 -25.39 -8.39
N GLY A 474 22.77 -25.11 -8.91
CA GLY A 474 23.97 -24.98 -8.09
C GLY A 474 24.50 -26.31 -7.52
N GLU A 475 24.01 -27.44 -8.04
CA GLU A 475 24.36 -28.80 -7.62
C GLU A 475 24.91 -29.59 -8.83
N GLU A 476 25.96 -30.40 -8.63
CA GLU A 476 26.40 -31.38 -9.64
C GLU A 476 25.36 -32.49 -9.75
N VAL A 477 25.00 -32.86 -10.99
CA VAL A 477 24.15 -34.03 -11.25
C VAL A 477 24.93 -35.26 -10.81
N THR A 478 24.63 -35.80 -9.62
CA THR A 478 25.09 -37.14 -9.26
C THR A 478 24.38 -38.12 -10.18
N SER A 479 25.10 -38.64 -11.16
CA SER A 479 24.70 -39.86 -11.85
C SER A 479 24.58 -40.95 -10.80
N GLU A 480 23.35 -41.38 -10.49
CA GLU A 480 23.16 -42.67 -9.84
C GLU A 480 23.77 -43.72 -10.77
N GLU A 481 24.88 -44.31 -10.31
CA GLU A 481 25.54 -45.43 -10.94
C GLU A 481 24.55 -46.60 -11.00
N ASP A 482 24.37 -47.12 -12.22
CA ASP A 482 23.95 -48.49 -12.47
C ASP A 482 24.85 -49.45 -11.67
N SER A 483 24.40 -49.81 -10.47
CA SER A 483 24.86 -51.00 -9.75
C SER A 483 23.71 -52.01 -9.72
N GLY A 484 23.44 -52.55 -10.91
CA GLY A 484 22.50 -53.63 -11.14
C GLY A 484 23.19 -54.84 -11.77
N THR A 485 23.62 -55.76 -10.90
CA THR A 485 23.76 -57.22 -11.14
C THR A 485 24.74 -57.73 -12.21
N SER A 486 25.79 -58.39 -11.74
CA SER A 486 26.01 -59.84 -11.94
C SER A 486 26.85 -60.41 -10.82
#